data_AF-A0A0S7XRB7-F1
#
_entry.id   AF-A0A0S7XRB7-F1
#
_cell.length_a   1.000
_cell.length_b   1.000
_cell.length_c   1.000
_cell.angle_alpha   90.00
_cell.angle_beta   90.00
_cell.angle_gamma   90.00
#
_symmetry.space_group_name_H-M   'P 1'
#
loop_
_entity.id
_entity.type
_entity.pdbx_description
1 polymer ?
#
loop_
_entity_poly.entity_id
_entity_poly.type
_entity_poly.pdbx_seq_one_letter_code
_entity_poly.pdbx_strand_id
1 'polypeptide(L)'
;NFTDPAGRIRSDEFITIINNTISGNSADSGGGIYSQGWGPTISNNIISNSPEGEGICHGYAGAPISYNDVWNNADGNFSDCPAGIGDTTWGTNFNGTPCDSFYNIIRDPMFVGLNNYELLCNSPCVDAGDPSVYVPHDSGGCRVDMGAHEYHYSLGDANGDCVINSADVVFVVNYLFKNGSAPCPIHAGDANCDGVINSADVVYLINYLFKGGPPPCS
;
A
#
# COMPACT_ATOMS: atom_id res chain seq x y z
N ASN A 1 -23.31 -14.40 0.54
CA ASN A 1 -24.55 -13.70 0.14
C ASN A 1 -24.35 -12.22 0.32
N PHE A 2 -24.19 -11.46 -0.77
CA PHE A 2 -24.11 -9.99 -0.76
C PHE A 2 -25.51 -9.37 -0.66
N THR A 3 -26.23 -9.65 0.42
CA THR A 3 -27.60 -9.14 0.63
C THR A 3 -27.71 -8.34 1.93
N ASP A 4 -26.66 -7.60 2.28
CA ASP A 4 -26.77 -6.62 3.35
C ASP A 4 -27.35 -5.31 2.76
N PRO A 5 -28.54 -4.86 3.17
CA PRO A 5 -29.06 -3.54 2.78
C PRO A 5 -28.14 -2.38 3.20
N ALA A 6 -27.15 -2.63 4.05
CA ALA A 6 -26.14 -1.68 4.52
C ALA A 6 -24.86 -1.61 3.64
N GLY A 7 -24.81 -2.29 2.49
CA GLY A 7 -23.67 -2.16 1.54
C GLY A 7 -22.32 -2.73 2.01
N ARG A 8 -22.16 -3.15 3.27
CA ARG A 8 -20.96 -3.79 3.81
C ARG A 8 -20.77 -5.23 3.32
N ILE A 9 -19.55 -5.74 3.46
CA ILE A 9 -19.26 -7.18 3.33
C ILE A 9 -19.48 -7.85 4.67
N ARG A 10 -20.48 -8.75 4.76
CA ARG A 10 -20.80 -9.50 5.99
C ARG A 10 -20.52 -11.00 5.83
N SER A 11 -19.80 -11.58 6.79
CA SER A 11 -19.65 -13.04 6.94
C SER A 11 -19.74 -13.48 8.40
N ASP A 12 -20.56 -14.50 8.66
CA ASP A 12 -20.61 -15.19 9.95
C ASP A 12 -19.77 -16.51 9.91
N GLU A 13 -19.09 -16.78 8.79
CA GLU A 13 -18.25 -17.95 8.50
C GLU A 13 -16.89 -17.52 7.91
N PHE A 14 -16.06 -18.47 7.46
CA PHE A 14 -14.78 -18.17 6.79
C PHE A 14 -14.97 -17.28 5.55
N ILE A 15 -14.21 -16.19 5.50
CA ILE A 15 -14.18 -15.28 4.34
C ILE A 15 -12.73 -14.90 4.02
N THR A 16 -12.43 -14.78 2.72
CA THR A 16 -11.14 -14.30 2.22
C THR A 16 -11.38 -13.08 1.36
N ILE A 17 -10.78 -11.96 1.75
CA ILE A 17 -10.87 -10.66 1.09
C ILE A 17 -9.43 -10.17 0.90
N ILE A 18 -8.95 -10.23 -0.34
CA ILE A 18 -7.56 -9.92 -0.68
C ILE A 18 -7.53 -9.04 -1.94
N ASN A 19 -6.72 -7.98 -1.94
CA ASN A 19 -6.51 -7.07 -3.06
C ASN A 19 -7.80 -6.36 -3.51
N ASN A 20 -8.58 -5.81 -2.56
CA ASN A 20 -9.82 -5.10 -2.85
C ASN A 20 -9.74 -3.65 -2.39
N THR A 21 -10.48 -2.79 -3.08
CA THR A 21 -10.82 -1.45 -2.61
C THR A 21 -12.31 -1.43 -2.22
N ILE A 22 -12.59 -1.16 -0.95
CA ILE A 22 -13.93 -1.11 -0.36
C ILE A 22 -14.13 0.30 0.17
N SER A 23 -15.04 1.08 -0.44
CA SER A 23 -15.19 2.48 -0.05
C SER A 23 -16.63 2.98 -0.13
N GLY A 24 -17.00 3.91 0.76
CA GLY A 24 -18.29 4.58 0.74
C GLY A 24 -19.48 3.72 1.20
N ASN A 25 -19.22 2.58 1.86
CA ASN A 25 -20.26 1.68 2.34
C ASN A 25 -20.74 2.10 3.74
N SER A 26 -22.03 1.95 4.02
CA SER A 26 -22.69 2.56 5.20
C SER A 26 -23.47 1.52 5.99
N ALA A 27 -23.00 1.17 7.19
CA ALA A 27 -23.68 0.19 8.03
C ALA A 27 -23.64 0.53 9.52
N ASP A 28 -24.61 0.04 10.29
CA ASP A 28 -24.64 0.19 11.77
C ASP A 28 -23.39 -0.37 12.47
N SER A 29 -22.67 -1.31 11.83
CA SER A 29 -21.37 -1.82 12.29
C SER A 29 -20.58 -2.38 11.11
N GLY A 30 -19.26 -2.24 11.10
CA GLY A 30 -18.41 -2.73 10.00
C GLY A 30 -18.86 -2.21 8.63
N GLY A 31 -18.97 -0.88 8.50
CA GLY A 31 -19.29 -0.18 7.25
C GLY A 31 -18.49 -0.67 6.06
N GLY A 32 -17.22 -1.03 6.24
CA GLY A 32 -16.44 -1.75 5.23
C GLY A 32 -16.67 -3.26 5.27
N ILE A 33 -16.13 -3.91 6.30
CA ILE A 33 -16.16 -5.35 6.52
C ILE A 33 -16.65 -5.65 7.93
N TYR A 34 -17.61 -6.57 8.01
CA TYR A 34 -18.07 -7.16 9.26
C TYR A 34 -17.88 -8.67 9.22
N SER A 35 -17.06 -9.20 10.12
CA SER A 35 -16.81 -10.64 10.22
C SER A 35 -16.95 -11.14 11.65
N GLN A 36 -17.87 -12.08 11.89
CA GLN A 36 -18.01 -12.78 13.18
C GLN A 36 -17.69 -14.28 13.10
N GLY A 37 -17.25 -14.76 11.93
CA GLY A 37 -16.84 -16.14 11.74
C GLY A 37 -15.46 -16.45 12.32
N TRP A 38 -15.11 -17.74 12.35
CA TRP A 38 -13.77 -18.18 12.74
C TRP A 38 -12.78 -17.93 11.58
N GLY A 39 -11.71 -17.18 11.83
CA GLY A 39 -10.54 -17.08 10.94
C GLY A 39 -10.77 -16.46 9.55
N PRO A 40 -11.25 -15.20 9.43
CA PRO A 40 -11.22 -14.49 8.16
C PRO A 40 -9.78 -14.16 7.73
N THR A 41 -9.52 -14.19 6.42
CA THR A 41 -8.32 -13.62 5.82
C THR A 41 -8.67 -12.30 5.19
N ILE A 42 -8.21 -11.20 5.78
CA ILE A 42 -8.41 -9.84 5.26
C ILE A 42 -7.04 -9.22 5.08
N SER A 43 -6.53 -9.21 3.86
CA SER A 43 -5.18 -8.71 3.61
C SER A 43 -5.06 -7.91 2.33
N ASN A 44 -4.14 -6.94 2.31
CA ASN A 44 -3.84 -6.17 1.11
C ASN A 44 -5.06 -5.42 0.53
N ASN A 45 -5.96 -4.95 1.38
CA ASN A 45 -7.14 -4.17 0.98
C ASN A 45 -6.99 -2.69 1.34
N ILE A 46 -7.69 -1.83 0.60
CA ILE A 46 -7.99 -0.47 1.04
C ILE A 46 -9.46 -0.41 1.45
N ILE A 47 -9.74 0.00 2.68
CA ILE A 47 -11.08 0.11 3.25
C ILE A 47 -11.28 1.52 3.80
N SER A 48 -12.08 2.34 3.12
CA SER A 48 -12.10 3.76 3.44
C SER A 48 -13.42 4.47 3.26
N ASN A 49 -13.57 5.61 3.93
CA ASN A 49 -14.67 6.56 3.73
C ASN A 49 -16.06 5.95 3.97
N SER A 50 -16.19 5.01 4.92
CA SER A 50 -17.50 4.54 5.36
C SER A 50 -18.20 5.66 6.15
N PRO A 51 -19.33 6.23 5.66
CA PRO A 51 -19.99 7.34 6.33
C PRO A 51 -20.69 6.93 7.63
N GLU A 52 -21.00 5.64 7.79
CA GLU A 52 -21.51 5.02 9.02
C GLU A 52 -20.84 3.64 9.17
N GLY A 53 -20.52 3.25 10.40
CA GLY A 53 -19.87 2.00 10.75
C GLY A 53 -18.34 2.04 10.67
N GLU A 54 -17.74 0.99 11.20
CA GLU A 54 -16.28 0.87 11.25
C GLU A 54 -15.70 0.32 9.94
N GLY A 55 -14.42 0.57 9.68
CA GLY A 55 -13.75 -0.01 8.50
C GLY A 55 -13.76 -1.53 8.54
N ILE A 56 -13.16 -2.10 9.59
CA ILE A 56 -13.18 -3.54 9.88
C ILE A 56 -13.71 -3.75 11.30
N CYS A 57 -14.80 -4.50 11.41
CA CYS A 57 -15.31 -5.03 12.67
C CYS A 57 -15.11 -6.55 12.68
N HIS A 58 -14.30 -7.06 13.61
CA HIS A 58 -14.05 -8.50 13.74
C HIS A 58 -13.87 -8.95 15.19
N GLY A 59 -14.79 -9.77 15.71
CA GLY A 59 -14.85 -10.09 17.15
C GLY A 59 -14.18 -11.38 17.63
N TYR A 60 -13.43 -12.10 16.79
CA TYR A 60 -12.76 -13.35 17.21
C TYR A 60 -11.24 -13.25 17.16
N ALA A 61 -10.56 -13.93 18.09
CA ALA A 61 -9.11 -14.00 18.11
C ALA A 61 -8.59 -14.93 16.99
N GLY A 62 -7.48 -14.55 16.34
CA GLY A 62 -6.75 -15.41 15.39
C GLY A 62 -7.02 -15.15 13.91
N ALA A 63 -7.65 -14.04 13.54
CA ALA A 63 -7.80 -13.62 12.15
C ALA A 63 -6.50 -13.00 11.57
N PRO A 64 -5.98 -13.49 10.43
CA PRO A 64 -4.99 -12.74 9.65
C PRO A 64 -5.63 -11.48 9.03
N ILE A 65 -5.52 -10.36 9.75
CA ILE A 65 -5.83 -9.00 9.29
C ILE A 65 -4.51 -8.26 9.15
N SER A 66 -3.98 -8.16 7.93
CA SER A 66 -2.61 -7.66 7.71
C SER A 66 -2.45 -6.92 6.39
N TYR A 67 -1.55 -5.95 6.33
CA TYR A 67 -1.30 -5.15 5.12
C TYR A 67 -2.56 -4.50 4.56
N ASN A 68 -3.48 -4.01 5.39
CA ASN A 68 -4.63 -3.24 4.92
C ASN A 68 -4.42 -1.75 5.22
N ASP A 69 -4.90 -0.87 4.35
CA ASP A 69 -5.11 0.53 4.69
C ASP A 69 -6.58 0.73 5.08
N VAL A 70 -6.83 1.16 6.32
CA VAL A 70 -8.18 1.36 6.82
C VAL A 70 -8.34 2.78 7.32
N TRP A 71 -9.07 3.60 6.55
CA TRP A 71 -9.00 5.06 6.67
C TRP A 71 -10.35 5.78 6.64
N ASN A 72 -10.51 6.78 7.50
CA ASN A 72 -11.64 7.70 7.50
C ASN A 72 -13.02 7.01 7.54
N ASN A 73 -13.17 6.02 8.42
CA ASN A 73 -14.44 5.36 8.68
C ASN A 73 -15.08 5.95 9.96
N ALA A 74 -16.35 6.35 9.87
CA ALA A 74 -16.99 7.25 10.85
C ALA A 74 -16.96 6.75 12.30
N ASP A 75 -17.20 5.45 12.50
CA ASP A 75 -17.25 4.84 13.85
C ASP A 75 -15.91 4.21 14.28
N GLY A 76 -14.86 4.40 13.47
CA GLY A 76 -13.50 3.90 13.72
C GLY A 76 -12.98 3.02 12.60
N ASN A 77 -11.66 2.88 12.48
CA ASN A 77 -11.07 2.07 11.43
C ASN A 77 -11.08 0.57 11.77
N PHE A 78 -10.79 0.23 13.03
CA PHE A 78 -10.79 -1.14 13.52
C PHE A 78 -11.63 -1.23 14.79
N SER A 79 -12.49 -2.25 14.88
CA SER A 79 -13.39 -2.51 16.01
C SER A 79 -13.43 -3.99 16.33
N ASP A 80 -13.44 -4.32 17.61
CA ASP A 80 -13.35 -5.67 18.19
C ASP A 80 -12.15 -6.53 17.75
N CYS A 81 -11.25 -5.98 16.95
CA CYS A 81 -10.12 -6.70 16.36
C CYS A 81 -9.10 -7.19 17.42
N PRO A 82 -8.32 -8.24 17.09
CA PRO A 82 -7.26 -8.73 17.97
C PRO A 82 -6.27 -7.64 18.41
N ALA A 83 -5.69 -7.80 19.60
CA ALA A 83 -4.72 -6.86 20.14
C ALA A 83 -3.56 -6.62 19.16
N GLY A 84 -3.18 -5.34 19.02
CA GLY A 84 -2.17 -4.88 18.07
C GLY A 84 -2.77 -4.35 16.77
N ILE A 85 -3.93 -4.84 16.32
CA ILE A 85 -4.56 -4.33 15.10
C ILE A 85 -4.96 -2.86 15.25
N GLY A 86 -4.52 -2.02 14.32
CA GLY A 86 -4.77 -0.57 14.31
C GLY A 86 -3.86 0.24 15.25
N ASP A 87 -2.99 -0.39 16.04
CA ASP A 87 -2.02 0.32 16.87
C ASP A 87 -0.79 0.73 16.03
N THR A 88 -0.89 1.88 15.36
CA THR A 88 0.19 2.41 14.51
C THR A 88 1.39 2.97 15.29
N THR A 89 1.51 2.68 16.58
CA THR A 89 2.68 3.06 17.39
C THR A 89 3.77 1.97 17.42
N TRP A 90 3.49 0.80 16.85
CA TRP A 90 4.41 -0.33 16.81
C TRP A 90 5.70 -0.04 16.02
N GLY A 91 5.58 0.53 14.83
CA GLY A 91 6.71 0.72 13.94
C GLY A 91 6.31 1.32 12.60
N THR A 92 7.14 1.11 11.59
CA THR A 92 6.89 1.56 10.22
C THR A 92 6.95 0.39 9.24
N ASN A 93 6.16 0.46 8.18
CA ASN A 93 6.25 -0.46 7.04
C ASN A 93 7.47 -0.14 6.16
N PHE A 94 7.57 -0.81 5.01
CA PHE A 94 8.65 -0.64 4.03
C PHE A 94 8.85 0.81 3.60
N ASN A 95 7.77 1.56 3.45
CA ASN A 95 7.78 2.94 2.99
C ASN A 95 8.12 3.94 4.12
N GLY A 96 8.40 3.45 5.33
CA GLY A 96 8.52 4.29 6.52
C GLY A 96 7.17 4.81 7.05
N THR A 97 6.04 4.29 6.56
CA THR A 97 4.71 4.70 7.02
C THR A 97 4.40 4.03 8.36
N PRO A 98 4.02 4.76 9.42
CA PRO A 98 3.68 4.14 10.69
C PRO A 98 2.52 3.17 10.55
N CYS A 99 2.72 1.94 11.01
CA CYS A 99 1.83 0.81 10.86
C CYS A 99 1.72 0.03 12.17
N ASP A 100 0.73 -0.84 12.24
CA ASP A 100 0.62 -1.79 13.35
C ASP A 100 1.57 -3.00 13.19
N SER A 101 1.56 -3.90 14.18
CA SER A 101 2.39 -5.12 14.18
C SER A 101 2.04 -6.14 13.09
N PHE A 102 0.99 -5.87 12.32
CA PHE A 102 0.51 -6.67 11.18
C PHE A 102 0.63 -5.89 9.87
N TYR A 103 1.34 -4.76 9.89
CA TYR A 103 1.56 -3.86 8.75
C TYR A 103 0.28 -3.25 8.17
N ASN A 104 -0.82 -3.23 8.93
CA ASN A 104 -1.94 -2.38 8.55
C ASN A 104 -1.57 -0.92 8.81
N ILE A 105 -2.00 -0.05 7.91
CA ILE A 105 -1.86 1.40 8.03
C ILE A 105 -3.24 2.06 8.17
N ILE A 106 -3.21 3.30 8.62
CA ILE A 106 -4.38 4.17 8.76
C ILE A 106 -3.99 5.49 8.11
N ARG A 107 -4.00 5.56 6.79
CA ARG A 107 -3.59 6.76 6.04
C ARG A 107 -4.56 7.09 4.94
N ASP A 108 -4.54 8.33 4.47
CA ASP A 108 -5.27 8.68 3.26
C ASP A 108 -4.74 7.83 2.10
N PRO A 109 -5.58 7.01 1.44
CA PRO A 109 -5.14 6.22 0.29
C PRO A 109 -4.71 7.08 -0.90
N MET A 110 -5.06 8.38 -0.90
CA MET A 110 -4.71 9.32 -1.96
C MET A 110 -5.20 8.86 -3.33
N PHE A 111 -6.50 8.57 -3.43
CA PHE A 111 -7.15 8.26 -4.70
C PHE A 111 -7.13 9.45 -5.66
N VAL A 112 -7.03 9.18 -6.97
CA VAL A 112 -7.08 10.20 -8.03
C VAL A 112 -8.39 10.99 -7.99
N GLY A 113 -9.51 10.37 -7.59
CA GLY A 113 -10.76 11.09 -7.38
C GLY A 113 -11.84 10.26 -6.71
N LEU A 114 -13.00 10.90 -6.44
CA LEU A 114 -14.10 10.31 -5.66
C LEU A 114 -14.69 9.00 -6.23
N ASN A 115 -14.53 8.76 -7.53
CA ASN A 115 -14.93 7.52 -8.19
C ASN A 115 -13.80 6.94 -9.06
N ASN A 116 -12.56 7.41 -8.84
CA ASN A 116 -11.37 6.84 -9.46
C ASN A 116 -10.43 6.38 -8.33
N TYR A 117 -10.44 5.08 -8.08
CA TYR A 117 -9.68 4.43 -7.01
C TYR A 117 -8.24 4.08 -7.40
N GLU A 118 -7.76 4.57 -8.54
CA GLU A 118 -6.32 4.59 -8.84
C GLU A 118 -5.59 5.44 -7.79
N LEU A 119 -4.40 5.00 -7.41
CA LEU A 119 -3.56 5.67 -6.43
C LEU A 119 -2.78 6.81 -7.09
N LEU A 120 -2.56 7.90 -6.34
CA LEU A 120 -1.55 8.89 -6.69
C LEU A 120 -0.15 8.33 -6.38
N CYS A 121 0.86 8.81 -7.12
CA CYS A 121 2.24 8.30 -7.02
C CYS A 121 2.87 8.38 -5.63
N ASN A 122 2.40 9.29 -4.77
CA ASN A 122 2.85 9.46 -3.40
C ASN A 122 1.90 8.84 -2.36
N SER A 123 0.97 8.00 -2.80
CA SER A 123 0.09 7.27 -1.90
C SER A 123 0.90 6.38 -0.95
N PRO A 124 0.53 6.32 0.34
CA PRO A 124 1.14 5.39 1.29
C PRO A 124 0.80 3.92 0.99
N CYS A 125 -0.13 3.66 0.07
CA CYS A 125 -0.53 2.32 -0.37
C CYS A 125 0.40 1.74 -1.44
N VAL A 126 1.14 2.58 -2.17
CA VAL A 126 2.08 2.13 -3.22
C VAL A 126 3.26 1.40 -2.58
N ASP A 127 3.57 0.18 -3.02
CA ASP A 127 4.58 -0.73 -2.47
C ASP A 127 4.42 -1.09 -0.97
N ALA A 128 3.24 -0.89 -0.40
CA ALA A 128 3.03 -1.13 1.04
C ALA A 128 2.41 -2.49 1.38
N GLY A 129 2.14 -3.32 0.36
CA GLY A 129 1.51 -4.62 0.50
C GLY A 129 2.41 -5.75 0.99
N ASP A 130 1.84 -6.95 1.00
CA ASP A 130 2.48 -8.17 1.53
C ASP A 130 3.71 -8.57 0.68
N PRO A 131 4.93 -8.61 1.26
CA PRO A 131 6.15 -8.94 0.53
C PRO A 131 6.25 -10.41 0.10
N SER A 132 5.34 -11.28 0.56
CA SER A 132 5.27 -12.68 0.14
C SER A 132 4.48 -12.88 -1.15
N VAL A 133 3.74 -11.86 -1.60
CA VAL A 133 3.01 -11.88 -2.86
C VAL A 133 3.98 -11.58 -4.01
N TYR A 134 3.90 -12.37 -5.08
CA TYR A 134 4.69 -12.12 -6.28
C TYR A 134 4.27 -10.78 -6.90
N VAL A 135 5.21 -9.84 -6.97
CA VAL A 135 5.03 -8.57 -7.68
C VAL A 135 5.08 -8.87 -9.18
N PRO A 136 3.99 -8.64 -9.93
CA PRO A 136 4.03 -8.74 -11.38
C PRO A 136 5.15 -7.84 -11.93
N HIS A 137 5.91 -8.30 -12.94
CA HIS A 137 7.00 -7.52 -13.53
C HIS A 137 6.54 -6.17 -14.12
N ASP A 138 5.24 -6.00 -14.36
CA ASP A 138 4.60 -4.77 -14.83
C ASP A 138 4.04 -3.88 -13.71
N SER A 139 4.03 -4.30 -12.44
CA SER A 139 3.68 -3.42 -11.28
C SER A 139 4.74 -2.35 -11.00
N GLY A 140 5.90 -2.43 -11.64
CA GLY A 140 6.87 -1.33 -11.64
C GLY A 140 7.65 -1.10 -10.35
N GLY A 141 7.35 -1.85 -9.27
CA GLY A 141 7.88 -1.60 -7.93
C GLY A 141 8.46 -2.78 -7.16
N CYS A 142 8.80 -2.50 -5.90
CA CYS A 142 9.50 -3.44 -5.00
C CYS A 142 8.54 -4.37 -4.25
N ARG A 143 7.26 -4.00 -4.14
CA ARG A 143 6.18 -4.77 -3.48
C ARG A 143 4.87 -4.55 -4.22
N VAL A 144 3.86 -5.38 -3.92
CA VAL A 144 2.49 -5.12 -4.39
C VAL A 144 1.90 -3.92 -3.66
N ASP A 145 0.98 -3.24 -4.32
CA ASP A 145 0.23 -2.15 -3.71
C ASP A 145 -0.89 -2.70 -2.83
N MET A 146 -1.28 -1.94 -1.80
CA MET A 146 -2.54 -2.23 -1.12
C MET A 146 -3.72 -1.79 -1.99
N GLY A 147 -4.79 -2.61 -2.03
CA GLY A 147 -6.02 -2.30 -2.77
C GLY A 147 -6.18 -3.09 -4.06
N ALA A 148 -7.09 -2.63 -4.91
CA ALA A 148 -7.45 -3.32 -6.15
C ALA A 148 -6.58 -2.96 -7.38
N HIS A 149 -5.83 -1.87 -7.31
CA HIS A 149 -5.09 -1.31 -8.45
C HIS A 149 -3.63 -1.09 -8.08
N GLU A 150 -2.75 -1.56 -8.95
CA GLU A 150 -1.31 -1.31 -8.88
C GLU A 150 -0.98 0.03 -9.56
N TYR A 151 -0.04 0.77 -8.98
CA TYR A 151 0.53 1.97 -9.52
C TYR A 151 1.75 1.62 -10.38
N HIS A 152 1.64 1.84 -11.68
CA HIS A 152 2.70 1.49 -12.61
C HIS A 152 3.80 2.56 -12.66
N TYR A 153 5.04 2.14 -12.42
CA TYR A 153 6.25 2.95 -12.62
C TYR A 153 7.43 2.08 -13.07
N SER A 154 8.64 2.63 -13.13
CA SER A 154 9.86 1.84 -13.42
C SER A 154 10.94 2.14 -12.40
N LEU A 155 11.54 1.09 -11.85
CA LEU A 155 12.69 1.20 -10.97
C LEU A 155 13.88 1.79 -11.75
N GLY A 156 14.48 2.84 -11.20
CA GLY A 156 15.56 3.59 -11.84
C GLY A 156 15.11 4.71 -12.79
N ASP A 157 13.81 4.84 -13.08
CA ASP A 157 13.22 6.02 -13.74
C ASP A 157 12.83 7.06 -12.67
N ALA A 158 13.85 7.63 -12.03
CA ALA A 158 13.67 8.47 -10.86
C ALA A 158 12.95 9.80 -11.18
N ASN A 159 13.02 10.27 -12.42
CA ASN A 159 12.36 11.51 -12.83
C ASN A 159 10.94 11.28 -13.39
N GLY A 160 10.53 10.03 -13.62
CA GLY A 160 9.21 9.63 -14.08
C GLY A 160 8.91 9.99 -15.53
N ASP A 161 9.93 10.09 -16.39
CA ASP A 161 9.78 10.41 -17.82
C ASP A 161 9.63 9.17 -18.73
N CYS A 162 9.53 7.99 -18.12
CA CYS A 162 9.43 6.67 -18.75
C CYS A 162 10.71 6.24 -19.51
N VAL A 163 11.85 6.89 -19.28
CA VAL A 163 13.11 6.59 -19.96
C VAL A 163 14.30 6.59 -18.98
N ILE A 164 14.77 5.40 -18.61
CA ILE A 164 15.96 5.26 -17.76
C ILE A 164 17.22 5.75 -18.51
N ASN A 165 17.75 6.90 -18.11
CA ASN A 165 18.91 7.55 -18.70
C ASN A 165 19.72 8.41 -17.70
N SER A 166 20.65 9.24 -18.19
CA SER A 166 21.48 10.08 -17.32
C SER A 166 20.70 11.13 -16.52
N ALA A 167 19.49 11.49 -16.95
CA ALA A 167 18.61 12.41 -16.26
C ALA A 167 18.15 11.85 -14.90
N ASP A 168 17.93 10.54 -14.80
CA ASP A 168 17.58 9.87 -13.54
C ASP A 168 18.70 9.91 -12.53
N VAL A 169 19.93 9.68 -12.99
CA VAL A 169 21.14 9.83 -12.16
C VAL A 169 21.21 11.24 -11.58
N VAL A 170 20.97 12.25 -12.42
CA VAL A 170 20.96 13.66 -11.98
C VAL A 170 19.81 13.91 -11.01
N PHE A 171 18.64 13.32 -11.23
CA PHE A 171 17.47 13.45 -10.38
C PHE A 171 17.74 12.90 -8.97
N VAL A 172 18.22 11.67 -8.84
CA VAL A 172 18.58 11.05 -7.55
C VAL A 172 19.68 11.86 -6.84
N VAL A 173 20.69 12.33 -7.57
CA VAL A 173 21.74 13.20 -6.99
C VAL A 173 21.16 14.51 -6.47
N ASN A 174 20.23 15.14 -7.18
CA ASN A 174 19.60 16.38 -6.74
C ASN A 174 18.73 16.15 -5.51
N TYR A 175 17.96 15.06 -5.47
CA TYR A 175 17.20 14.65 -4.30
C TYR A 175 18.10 14.47 -3.07
N LEU A 176 19.14 13.64 -3.18
CA LEU A 176 20.01 13.29 -2.05
C LEU A 176 20.89 14.44 -1.56
N PHE A 177 21.38 15.31 -2.46
CA PHE A 177 22.46 16.24 -2.12
C PHE A 177 22.15 17.71 -2.39
N LYS A 178 21.01 18.04 -3.00
CA LYS A 178 20.66 19.42 -3.38
C LYS A 178 19.25 19.84 -2.99
N ASN A 179 18.60 19.12 -2.08
CA ASN A 179 17.21 19.36 -1.67
C ASN A 179 16.24 19.37 -2.87
N GLY A 180 16.52 18.55 -3.88
CA GLY A 180 15.59 18.31 -4.99
C GLY A 180 14.34 17.58 -4.51
N SER A 181 13.32 17.56 -5.37
CA SER A 181 12.11 16.77 -5.11
C SER A 181 12.43 15.29 -4.98
N ALA A 182 11.72 14.60 -4.09
CA ALA A 182 11.75 13.14 -4.03
C ALA A 182 11.19 12.53 -5.33
N PRO A 183 11.70 11.36 -5.76
CA PRO A 183 11.06 10.53 -6.76
C PRO A 183 9.60 10.21 -6.36
N CYS A 184 8.75 10.00 -7.36
CA CYS A 184 7.34 9.65 -7.13
C CYS A 184 6.92 8.50 -8.08
N PRO A 185 6.71 7.28 -7.57
CA PRO A 185 6.85 6.85 -6.18
C PRO A 185 8.28 6.96 -5.67
N ILE A 186 8.44 6.97 -4.34
CA ILE A 186 9.77 7.14 -3.72
C ILE A 186 10.74 6.08 -4.26
N HIS A 187 10.32 4.82 -4.34
CA HIS A 187 11.15 3.72 -4.82
C HIS A 187 11.55 3.80 -6.30
N ALA A 188 11.00 4.71 -7.11
CA ALA A 188 11.51 4.93 -8.47
C ALA A 188 13.00 5.32 -8.49
N GLY A 189 13.50 5.91 -7.40
CA GLY A 189 14.93 6.20 -7.20
C GLY A 189 15.75 5.08 -6.56
N ASP A 190 15.14 3.98 -6.11
CA ASP A 190 15.80 2.81 -5.52
C ASP A 190 16.16 1.82 -6.65
N ALA A 191 17.27 2.12 -7.33
CA ALA A 191 17.67 1.40 -8.53
C ALA A 191 18.27 0.02 -8.23
N ASN A 192 18.72 -0.21 -6.99
CA ASN A 192 19.30 -1.48 -6.56
C ASN A 192 18.32 -2.37 -5.78
N CYS A 193 17.11 -1.89 -5.49
CA CYS A 193 16.06 -2.59 -4.76
C CYS A 193 16.45 -2.99 -3.32
N ASP A 194 17.26 -2.18 -2.65
CA ASP A 194 17.61 -2.43 -1.25
C ASP A 194 16.62 -1.79 -0.24
N GLY A 195 15.62 -1.07 -0.74
CA GLY A 195 14.57 -0.40 0.03
C GLY A 195 14.97 0.98 0.54
N VAL A 196 16.15 1.49 0.19
CA VAL A 196 16.66 2.77 0.69
C VAL A 196 17.36 3.56 -0.42
N ILE A 197 16.76 4.68 -0.84
CA ILE A 197 17.41 5.58 -1.81
C ILE A 197 18.63 6.25 -1.18
N ASN A 198 19.80 5.96 -1.72
CA ASN A 198 21.07 6.49 -1.29
C ASN A 198 22.10 6.56 -2.43
N SER A 199 23.38 6.83 -2.11
CA SER A 199 24.44 6.94 -3.12
C SER A 199 24.71 5.63 -3.89
N ALA A 200 24.31 4.48 -3.35
CA ALA A 200 24.43 3.19 -4.02
C ALA A 200 23.56 3.12 -5.29
N ASP A 201 22.37 3.72 -5.28
CA ASP A 201 21.47 3.79 -6.44
C ASP A 201 22.08 4.59 -7.58
N VAL A 202 22.70 5.73 -7.23
CA VAL A 202 23.45 6.56 -8.20
C VAL A 202 24.56 5.74 -8.86
N VAL A 203 25.31 4.97 -8.07
CA VAL A 203 26.38 4.10 -8.59
C VAL A 203 25.80 2.97 -9.44
N TYR A 204 24.67 2.39 -9.04
CA TYR A 204 23.99 1.33 -9.77
C TYR A 204 23.56 1.82 -11.16
N LEU A 205 22.84 2.95 -11.24
CA LEU A 205 22.42 3.56 -12.51
C LEU A 205 23.61 3.88 -13.43
N ILE A 206 24.72 4.40 -12.88
CA ILE A 206 25.93 4.67 -13.67
C ILE A 206 26.52 3.37 -14.23
N ASN A 207 26.55 2.29 -13.44
CA ASN A 207 27.07 1.00 -13.89
C ASN A 207 26.18 0.39 -14.98
N TYR A 208 24.85 0.46 -14.82
CA TYR A 208 23.89 0.04 -15.83
C TYR A 208 24.09 0.81 -17.14
N LEU A 209 24.02 2.14 -17.08
CA LEU A 209 24.02 3.01 -18.27
C LEU A 209 25.36 3.03 -19.02
N PHE A 210 26.49 2.95 -18.31
CA PHE A 210 27.80 3.25 -18.90
C PHE A 210 28.83 2.12 -18.78
N LYS A 211 28.55 1.06 -18.03
CA LYS A 211 29.53 -0.03 -17.79
C LYS A 211 28.99 -1.43 -18.09
N GLY A 212 27.79 -1.53 -18.67
CA GLY A 212 27.18 -2.82 -19.00
C GLY A 212 26.75 -3.62 -17.77
N GLY A 213 26.41 -2.92 -16.68
CA GLY A 213 25.79 -3.52 -15.51
C GLY A 213 24.37 -4.04 -15.78
N PRO A 214 23.79 -4.80 -14.84
CA PRO A 214 22.40 -5.26 -14.91
C PRO A 214 21.41 -4.08 -14.97
N PRO A 215 20.22 -4.26 -15.57
CA PRO A 215 19.14 -3.29 -15.45
C PRO A 215 18.68 -3.18 -13.99
N PRO A 216 18.08 -2.04 -13.59
CA PRO A 216 17.54 -1.87 -12.24
C PRO A 216 16.67 -3.06 -11.83
N CYS A 217 16.92 -3.57 -10.63
CA CYS A 217 16.13 -4.61 -9.98
C CYS A 217 15.93 -5.92 -10.78
N SER A 218 16.98 -6.34 -11.51
CA SER A 218 17.04 -7.63 -12.22
C SER A 218 17.58 -8.79 -11.39
#